data_AF-A0A8T3Y040-F1
#
_entry.id   AF-A0A8T3Y040-F1
#
_cell.length_a   1.000
_cell.length_b   1.000
_cell.length_c   1.000
_cell.angle_alpha   90.00
_cell.angle_beta   90.00
_cell.angle_gamma   90.00
#
_symmetry.space_group_name_H-M   'P 1'
#
loop_
_entity.id
_entity.type
_entity.pdbx_description
1 polymer ?
#
loop_
_entity_poly.entity_id
_entity_poly.type
_entity_poly.pdbx_seq_one_letter_code
_entity_poly.pdbx_strand_id
1 'polypeptide(L)' 'MALKTFNIAEEVHFQFSKFCKEHGISMSKQVELFMHSQVEEEPEVKKEYLERLARIRKGKFIQVKSFAERYGV' A
#
# COMPACT_ATOMS: atom_id res chain seq x y z
N MET A 1 -23.88 -1.22 4.91
CA MET A 1 -22.84 -0.45 5.62
C MET A 1 -23.50 0.75 6.26
N ALA A 2 -23.15 1.08 7.51
CA ALA A 2 -23.60 2.33 8.13
C ALA A 2 -22.74 3.49 7.63
N LEU A 3 -23.35 4.63 7.31
CA LEU A 3 -22.61 5.85 6.97
C LEU A 3 -21.82 6.30 8.21
N LYS A 4 -20.51 6.49 8.04
CA LYS A 4 -19.64 7.09 9.07
C LYS A 4 -19.31 8.51 8.63
N THR A 5 -19.65 9.47 9.47
CA THR A 5 -19.39 10.89 9.23
C THR A 5 -18.40 11.40 10.27
N PHE A 6 -17.48 12.25 9.83
CA PHE A 6 -16.48 12.90 10.67
C PHE A 6 -16.21 14.29 10.09
N ASN A 7 -15.89 15.24 10.96
CA ASN A 7 -15.53 16.59 10.55
C ASN A 7 -14.03 16.64 10.29
N ILE A 8 -13.64 17.12 9.12
CA ILE A 8 -12.25 17.35 8.71
C ILE A 8 -12.13 18.72 8.07
N ALA A 9 -10.97 19.34 8.18
CA ALA A 9 -10.70 20.61 7.52
C ALA A 9 -10.84 20.46 5.99
N GLU A 10 -11.39 21.47 5.34
CA GLU A 10 -11.66 21.45 3.90
C GLU A 10 -10.37 21.29 3.09
N GLU A 11 -9.30 21.98 3.49
CA GLU A 11 -8.01 21.90 2.82
C GLU A 11 -7.42 20.48 2.88
N VAL A 12 -7.58 19.80 4.03
CA VAL A 12 -7.10 18.43 4.23
C VAL A 12 -7.90 17.46 3.37
N HIS A 13 -9.23 17.58 3.36
CA HIS A 13 -10.09 16.79 2.49
C HIS A 13 -9.72 16.96 1.02
N PHE A 14 -9.52 18.19 0.58
CA PHE A 14 -9.17 18.50 -0.81
C PHE A 14 -7.83 17.89 -1.23
N GLN A 15 -6.78 18.09 -0.42
CA GLN A 15 -5.44 17.54 -0.66
C GLN A 15 -5.49 16.01 -0.73
N PHE A 16 -6.17 15.37 0.22
CA PHE A 16 -6.28 13.92 0.28
C PHE A 16 -7.11 13.32 -0.86
N SER A 17 -8.22 13.97 -1.21
CA SER A 17 -9.05 13.58 -2.36
C SER A 17 -8.26 13.66 -3.67
N LYS A 18 -7.47 14.72 -3.86
CA LYS A 18 -6.59 14.88 -5.02
C LYS A 18 -5.55 13.77 -5.08
N PHE A 19 -4.86 13.51 -3.97
CA PHE A 19 -3.88 12.43 -3.86
C PHE A 19 -4.48 11.06 -4.25
N CYS A 20 -5.66 10.73 -3.73
CA CYS A 20 -6.33 9.47 -4.05
C CYS A 20 -6.67 9.35 -5.54
N LYS A 21 -7.14 10.43 -6.15
CA LYS A 21 -7.45 10.46 -7.60
C LYS A 21 -6.21 10.27 -8.46
N GLU A 22 -5.11 10.96 -8.14
CA GLU A 22 -3.85 10.86 -8.89
C GLU A 22 -3.26 9.45 -8.88
N HIS A 23 -3.50 8.68 -7.80
CA HIS A 23 -3.00 7.32 -7.65
C HIS A 23 -4.04 6.23 -7.98
N GLY A 24 -5.24 6.61 -8.44
CA GLY A 24 -6.32 5.66 -8.75
C GLY A 24 -6.85 4.90 -7.53
N ILE A 25 -6.76 5.49 -6.33
CA ILE A 25 -7.14 4.88 -5.06
C ILE A 25 -8.55 5.33 -4.65
N SER A 26 -9.35 4.42 -4.12
CA SER A 26 -10.62 4.77 -3.49
C SER A 26 -10.38 5.46 -2.15
N MET A 27 -10.87 6.68 -1.99
CA MET A 27 -10.68 7.48 -0.78
C MET A 27 -11.26 6.78 0.47
N SER A 28 -12.45 6.18 0.36
CA SER A 28 -13.05 5.44 1.48
C SER A 28 -12.22 4.23 1.88
N LYS A 29 -11.62 3.53 0.90
CA LYS A 29 -10.73 2.40 1.17
C LYS A 29 -9.45 2.84 1.86
N GLN A 30 -8.91 3.99 1.47
CA GLN A 30 -7.71 4.53 2.10
C GLN A 30 -7.95 4.99 3.54
N VAL A 31 -9.11 5.62 3.81
CA VAL A 31 -9.50 5.97 5.19
C VAL A 31 -9.67 4.72 6.05
N GLU A 32 -10.32 3.68 5.52
CA GLU A 32 -10.46 2.39 6.21
C GLU A 32 -9.09 1.77 6.51
N LEU A 33 -8.19 1.70 5.54
CA LEU A 33 -6.82 1.19 5.71
C LEU A 33 -6.02 2.00 6.74
N PHE A 34 -6.18 3.32 6.74
CA PHE A 34 -5.55 4.18 7.74
C PHE A 34 -6.09 3.86 9.13
N MET A 35 -7.41 3.75 9.31
CA MET A 35 -7.99 3.38 10.60
C MET A 35 -7.52 2.00 11.07
N HIS A 36 -7.42 1.02 10.17
CA HIS A 36 -6.84 -0.29 10.49
C HIS A 36 -5.39 -0.18 10.96
N SER A 37 -4.55 0.60 10.26
CA SER A 37 -3.14 0.73 10.63
C SER A 37 -2.89 1.47 11.95
N GLN A 38 -3.86 2.24 12.43
CA GLN A 38 -3.79 2.90 13.75
C GLN A 38 -4.30 2.01 14.89
N VAL A 39 -5.14 1.01 14.60
CA VAL A 39 -5.80 0.17 15.61
C VAL A 39 -5.16 -1.22 15.74
N GLU A 40 -4.57 -1.75 14.67
CA GLU A 40 -3.83 -3.00 14.72
C GLU A 40 -2.48 -2.78 15.45
N GLU A 41 -2.30 -3.44 16.61
CA GLU A 41 -1.02 -3.54 17.32
C GLU A 41 -0.02 -4.28 16.43
N GLU A 42 0.73 -3.51 15.64
CA GLU A 42 1.55 -3.96 14.52
C GLU A 42 0.72 -4.61 13.38
N PRO A 43 0.88 -4.19 12.12
CA PRO A 43 0.21 -4.89 11.04
C PRO A 43 0.71 -6.33 11.03
N GLU A 44 -0.13 -7.29 11.45
CA GLU A 44 0.15 -8.71 11.25
C GLU A 44 0.43 -8.87 9.75
N VAL A 45 1.70 -8.98 9.42
CA VAL A 45 2.16 -8.97 8.03
C VAL A 45 1.38 -10.09 7.33
N LYS A 46 0.51 -9.71 6.37
CA LYS A 46 -0.39 -10.65 5.70
C LYS A 46 0.36 -11.92 5.37
N LYS A 47 -0.12 -13.08 5.83
CA LYS A 47 0.58 -14.37 5.66
C LYS A 47 1.05 -14.59 4.22
N GLU A 48 0.25 -14.20 3.25
CA GLU A 48 0.59 -14.24 1.82
C GLU A 48 1.85 -13.41 1.46
N TYR A 49 2.01 -12.23 2.06
CA TYR A 49 3.19 -11.39 1.87
C TYR A 49 4.44 -12.03 2.49
N LEU A 50 4.31 -12.61 3.70
CA LEU A 50 5.39 -13.38 4.32
C LEU A 50 5.79 -14.59 3.48
N GLU A 51 4.82 -15.31 2.90
CA GLU A 51 5.07 -16.43 2.00
C GLU A 51 5.77 -16.00 0.70
N ARG A 52 5.38 -14.85 0.12
CA ARG A 52 6.09 -14.27 -1.03
C ARG A 52 7.53 -13.92 -0.67
N LEU A 53 7.75 -13.26 0.47
CA LEU A 53 9.10 -12.93 0.94
C LEU A 53 9.93 -14.18 1.21
N ALA A 54 9.34 -15.23 1.79
CA ALA A 54 10.02 -16.49 2.03
C ALA A 54 10.42 -17.19 0.72
N ARG A 55 9.55 -17.15 -0.31
CA ARG A 55 9.86 -17.65 -1.66
C ARG A 55 10.99 -16.88 -2.31
N ILE A 56 10.95 -15.54 -2.23
CA ILE A 56 12.03 -14.68 -2.73
C ILE A 56 13.32 -15.03 -1.99
N ARG A 57 13.38 -14.97 -0.66
CA ARG A 57 14.60 -15.26 0.11
C ARG A 57 15.23 -16.65 -0.16
N LYS A 58 14.42 -17.65 -0.50
CA LYS A 58 14.89 -19.00 -0.88
C LYS A 58 15.30 -19.12 -2.36
N GLY A 59 14.99 -18.12 -3.18
CA GLY A 59 15.36 -18.07 -4.58
C GLY A 59 16.88 -17.96 -4.77
N LYS A 60 17.39 -18.61 -5.82
CA LYS A 60 18.78 -18.41 -6.26
C LYS A 60 18.81 -17.16 -7.14
N PHE A 61 19.28 -16.05 -6.57
CA PHE A 61 19.45 -14.82 -7.33
C PHE A 61 20.84 -14.76 -7.96
N ILE A 62 20.87 -14.23 -9.17
CA ILE A 62 22.10 -13.87 -9.87
C ILE A 62 22.29 -12.37 -9.72
N GLN A 63 23.52 -11.96 -9.40
CA GLN A 63 23.84 -10.54 -9.42
C GLN A 63 23.81 -10.05 -10.88
N VAL A 64 23.06 -8.99 -11.13
CA VAL A 64 22.94 -8.37 -12.45
C VAL A 64 23.51 -6.96 -12.35
N LYS A 65 24.49 -6.63 -13.20
CA LYS A 65 25.11 -5.28 -13.24
C LYS A 65 24.16 -4.24 -13.85
N SER A 66 23.37 -4.65 -14.85
CA SER A 66 22.34 -3.83 -15.49
C SER A 66 21.18 -4.71 -15.95
N PHE A 67 19.96 -4.37 -15.54
CA PHE A 67 18.76 -5.08 -15.99
C PHE A 67 18.51 -4.86 -17.49
N ALA A 68 18.84 -3.68 -18.01
CA ALA A 68 18.75 -3.36 -19.42
C ALA A 68 19.67 -4.24 -20.27
N GLU A 69 20.92 -4.46 -19.83
CA GLU A 69 21.86 -5.32 -20.55
C GLU A 69 21.42 -6.78 -20.57
N ARG A 70 20.75 -7.25 -19.49
CA ARG A 70 20.41 -8.66 -19.33
C ARG A 70 19.01 -9.03 -19.85
N TYR A 71 18.07 -8.09 -19.80
CA TYR A 71 16.66 -8.34 -20.10
C TYR A 71 16.05 -7.35 -21.10
N GLY A 72 16.81 -6.34 -21.58
CA GLY A 72 16.37 -5.41 -22.62
C GLY A 72 15.28 -4.43 -22.19
N VAL A 73 15.13 -4.19 -20.89
CA VAL A 73 14.16 -3.26 -20.27
C VAL A 73 14.79 -1.96 -19.83
#